data_AF-A0A7Y2U712-F1
#
_entry.id   AF-A0A7Y2U712-F1
#
_cell.length_a   1.000
_cell.length_b   1.000
_cell.length_c   1.000
_cell.angle_alpha   90.00
_cell.angle_beta   90.00
_cell.angle_gamma   90.00
#
_symmetry.space_group_name_H-M   'P 1'
#
loop_
_entity.id
_entity.type
_entity.pdbx_description
1 polymer ?
#
loop_
_entity_poly.entity_id
_entity_poly.type
_entity_poly.pdbx_seq_one_letter_code
_entity_poly.pdbx_strand_id
1 'polypeptide(L)'
;HGSAYGGGKLDGKKVDIPEIKQDHDNGMVQEHIDLIRSVLKGAPLNEARQIAESTMVAIMSRISAYTGKLVRLTDVMENENSPFYNYACTPASIDFEKGPVKMPEEKPPVPGK
;
A
#
# COMPACT_ATOMS: atom_id res chain seq x y z
N HIS A 1 28.00 -7.86 -12.54
CA HIS A 1 28.79 -6.70 -12.09
C HIS A 1 28.99 -5.77 -13.27
N GLY A 2 28.58 -4.51 -13.15
CA GLY A 2 28.93 -3.45 -14.10
C GLY A 2 29.86 -2.48 -13.39
N SER A 3 30.99 -2.16 -14.00
CA SER A 3 31.95 -1.18 -13.49
C SER A 3 32.13 -0.07 -14.53
N ALA A 4 32.17 1.17 -14.05
CA ALA A 4 32.42 2.35 -14.87
C ALA A 4 33.81 2.90 -14.54
N TYR A 5 34.72 2.90 -15.51
CA TYR A 5 36.04 3.51 -15.34
C TYR A 5 36.03 4.94 -15.88
N GLY A 6 36.82 5.82 -15.25
CA GLY A 6 36.90 7.28 -15.44
C GLY A 6 37.41 7.77 -16.80
N GLY A 7 37.02 7.10 -17.89
CA GLY A 7 37.24 7.50 -19.28
C GLY A 7 36.03 7.19 -20.18
N GLY A 8 34.83 6.97 -19.61
CA GLY A 8 33.58 6.81 -20.35
C GLY A 8 33.34 5.43 -20.97
N LYS A 9 34.23 4.45 -20.74
CA LYS A 9 34.01 3.07 -21.17
C LYS A 9 33.25 2.30 -20.08
N LEU A 10 31.99 2.00 -20.37
CA LEU A 10 31.14 1.10 -19.61
C LEU A 10 31.31 -0.31 -20.17
N ASP A 11 31.74 -1.26 -19.33
CA ASP A 11 31.79 -2.68 -19.69
C ASP A 11 30.72 -3.44 -18.89
N GLY A 12 29.79 -4.03 -19.62
CA GLY A 12 28.60 -4.69 -19.09
C GLY A 12 27.76 -5.30 -20.22
N LYS A 13 26.98 -6.34 -19.92
CA LYS A 13 26.05 -6.94 -20.89
C LYS A 13 25.17 -5.83 -21.48
N LYS A 14 25.19 -5.71 -22.81
CA LYS A 14 24.27 -4.84 -23.56
C LYS A 14 22.85 -5.34 -23.26
N VAL A 15 22.13 -4.59 -22.44
CA VAL A 15 20.70 -4.82 -22.19
C VAL A 15 19.97 -4.00 -23.25
N ASP A 16 19.50 -4.66 -24.30
CA ASP A 16 18.54 -4.04 -25.21
C ASP A 16 17.22 -3.93 -24.44
N ILE A 17 16.93 -2.72 -23.97
CA ILE A 17 15.65 -2.42 -23.34
C ILE A 17 14.64 -2.36 -24.49
N PRO A 18 13.61 -3.21 -24.51
CA PRO A 18 12.60 -3.15 -25.54
C PRO A 18 11.96 -1.76 -25.52
N GLU A 19 11.82 -1.16 -26.70
CA GLU A 19 11.23 0.15 -26.87
C GLU A 19 9.81 0.16 -26.30
N ILE A 20 9.55 1.06 -25.35
CA ILE A 20 8.22 1.24 -24.76
C ILE A 20 7.35 1.89 -25.84
N LYS A 21 6.53 1.09 -26.51
CA LYS A 21 5.56 1.58 -27.48
C LYS A 21 4.42 2.27 -26.73
N GLN A 22 4.51 3.59 -26.63
CA GLN A 22 3.47 4.45 -26.09
C GLN A 22 2.57 4.93 -27.24
N ASP A 23 1.27 4.71 -27.14
CA ASP A 23 0.29 5.16 -28.13
C ASP A 23 -0.17 6.60 -27.88
N HIS A 24 0.05 7.10 -26.66
CA HIS A 24 -0.40 8.43 -26.28
C HIS A 24 0.50 9.05 -25.20
N ASP A 25 0.92 10.31 -25.39
CA ASP A 25 1.85 11.02 -24.49
C ASP A 25 1.29 11.23 -23.06
N ASN A 26 -0.04 11.18 -22.92
CA ASN A 26 -0.71 11.20 -21.62
C ASN A 26 -0.73 9.81 -20.96
N GLY A 27 -0.04 9.69 -19.82
CA GLY A 27 0.08 8.44 -19.06
C GLY A 27 -1.25 7.84 -18.57
N MET A 28 -2.26 8.65 -18.24
CA MET A 28 -3.58 8.10 -17.83
C MET A 28 -4.32 7.48 -19.03
N VAL A 29 -4.15 8.07 -20.21
CA VAL A 29 -4.74 7.53 -21.44
C VAL A 29 -4.03 6.24 -21.85
N GLN A 30 -2.70 6.18 -21.69
CA GLN A 30 -1.92 4.98 -21.96
C GLN A 30 -2.30 3.82 -21.02
N GLU A 31 -2.47 4.09 -19.72
CA GLU A 31 -2.89 3.09 -18.74
C GLU A 31 -4.26 2.48 -19.09
N HIS A 32 -5.25 3.32 -19.46
CA HIS A 32 -6.55 2.82 -19.90
C HIS A 32 -6.47 2.02 -21.21
N ILE A 33 -5.62 2.41 -22.17
CA ILE A 33 -5.39 1.68 -23.41
C ILE A 33 -4.83 0.28 -23.10
N ASP A 34 -3.85 0.20 -22.22
CA ASP A 34 -3.21 -1.06 -21.83
C ASP A 34 -4.14 -1.95 -21.01
N LEU A 35 -4.98 -1.35 -20.14
CA LEU A 35 -6.06 -2.04 -19.45
C LEU A 35 -7.04 -2.68 -20.45
N ILE A 36 -7.58 -1.92 -21.40
CA ILE A 36 -8.52 -2.44 -22.42
C ILE A 36 -7.87 -3.54 -23.25
N ARG A 37 -6.62 -3.36 -23.68
CA ARG A 37 -5.87 -4.38 -24.44
C ARG A 37 -5.63 -5.65 -23.64
N SER A 38 -5.36 -5.52 -22.34
CA SER A 38 -5.16 -6.67 -21.45
C SER A 38 -6.44 -7.52 -21.34
N VAL A 39 -7.60 -6.86 -21.25
CA VAL A 39 -8.93 -7.50 -21.23
C VAL A 39 -9.21 -8.20 -22.57
N LEU A 40 -8.95 -7.53 -23.70
CA LEU A 40 -9.18 -8.10 -25.04
C LEU A 40 -8.25 -9.28 -25.36
N LYS A 41 -7.02 -9.30 -24.79
CA LYS A 41 -6.06 -10.40 -24.94
C LYS A 41 -6.32 -11.59 -23.99
N GLY A 42 -7.35 -11.51 -23.14
CA GLY A 42 -7.68 -12.55 -22.17
C GLY A 42 -6.70 -12.64 -20.99
N ALA A 43 -5.85 -11.63 -20.79
CA ALA A 43 -4.89 -11.54 -19.71
C ALA A 43 -5.10 -10.22 -18.93
N PRO A 44 -6.24 -10.08 -18.21
CA PRO A 44 -6.57 -8.83 -17.53
C PRO A 44 -5.50 -8.47 -16.51
N LEU A 45 -5.06 -7.20 -16.54
CA LEU A 45 -4.20 -6.65 -15.50
C LEU A 45 -4.99 -6.60 -14.18
N ASN A 46 -4.57 -7.41 -13.20
CA ASN A 46 -5.19 -7.43 -11.88
C ASN A 46 -4.42 -6.51 -10.93
N GLU A 47 -4.94 -5.30 -10.75
CA GLU A 47 -4.41 -4.32 -9.80
C GLU A 47 -5.04 -4.40 -8.39
N ALA A 48 -6.02 -5.31 -8.19
CA ALA A 48 -6.77 -5.37 -6.94
C ALA A 48 -5.85 -5.60 -5.73
N ARG A 49 -4.78 -6.39 -5.89
CA ARG A 49 -3.78 -6.60 -4.85
C ARG A 49 -3.02 -5.31 -4.52
N GLN A 50 -2.54 -4.59 -5.52
CA GLN A 50 -1.81 -3.32 -5.31
C GLN A 50 -2.71 -2.26 -4.67
N ILE A 51 -3.98 -2.21 -5.06
CA ILE A 51 -4.98 -1.30 -4.47
C ILE A 51 -5.26 -1.69 -3.00
N ALA A 52 -5.42 -2.99 -2.71
CA ALA A 52 -5.62 -3.47 -1.34
C ALA A 52 -4.41 -3.16 -0.45
N GLU A 53 -3.19 -3.42 -0.94
CA GLU A 53 -1.95 -3.15 -0.22
C GLU A 53 -1.75 -1.65 0.03
N SER A 54 -1.97 -0.78 -0.97
CA SER A 54 -1.86 0.68 -0.81
C SER A 54 -2.90 1.24 0.17
N THR A 55 -4.14 0.76 0.12
CA THR A 55 -5.19 1.11 1.07
C THR A 55 -4.80 0.68 2.49
N MET A 56 -4.21 -0.51 2.64
CA MET A 56 -3.76 -0.99 3.93
C MET A 56 -2.62 -0.16 4.50
N VAL A 57 -1.65 0.23 3.68
CA VAL A 57 -0.56 1.14 4.08
C VAL A 57 -1.12 2.49 4.58
N ALA A 58 -2.16 3.02 3.93
CA ALA A 58 -2.81 4.25 4.39
C ALA A 58 -3.45 4.08 5.79
N ILE A 59 -4.14 2.97 6.04
CA ILE A 59 -4.72 2.66 7.36
C ILE A 59 -3.62 2.52 8.42
N MET A 60 -2.57 1.76 8.11
CA MET A 60 -1.42 1.59 9.01
C MET A 60 -0.74 2.91 9.36
N SER A 61 -0.61 3.82 8.38
CA SER A 61 -0.01 5.15 8.61
C SER A 61 -0.78 5.94 9.65
N ARG A 62 -2.12 5.86 9.63
CA ARG A 62 -2.98 6.51 10.64
C ARG A 62 -2.82 5.88 12.01
N ILE A 63 -2.82 4.55 12.09
CA ILE A 63 -2.63 3.83 13.36
C ILE A 63 -1.28 4.25 13.98
N SER A 64 -0.20 4.22 13.20
CA SER A 64 1.13 4.63 13.63
C SER A 64 1.17 6.08 14.10
N ALA A 65 0.54 7.00 13.36
CA ALA A 65 0.50 8.42 13.73
C ALA A 65 -0.21 8.69 15.06
N TYR A 66 -1.31 7.98 15.34
CA TYR A 66 -2.08 8.18 16.56
C TYR A 66 -1.54 7.42 17.76
N THR A 67 -0.88 6.28 17.57
CA THR A 67 -0.36 5.47 18.69
C THR A 67 1.13 5.66 18.93
N GLY A 68 1.89 6.24 17.99
CA GLY A 68 3.35 6.33 18.02
C GLY A 68 4.05 4.97 17.96
N LYS A 69 3.35 3.91 17.51
CA LYS A 69 3.85 2.53 17.51
C LYS A 69 4.28 2.13 16.10
N LEU A 70 5.32 1.31 16.00
CA LEU A 70 5.67 0.65 14.75
C LEU A 70 4.58 -0.37 14.39
N VAL A 71 3.98 -0.20 13.21
CA VAL A 71 2.99 -1.13 12.64
C VAL A 71 3.60 -1.75 11.38
N ARG A 72 3.79 -3.08 11.35
CA ARG A 72 4.31 -3.78 10.17
C ARG A 72 3.17 -4.28 9.29
N LEU A 73 3.40 -4.36 7.98
CA LEU A 73 2.37 -4.81 7.04
C LEU A 73 1.94 -6.26 7.33
N THR A 74 2.89 -7.12 7.72
CA THR A 74 2.63 -8.50 8.15
C THR A 74 1.74 -8.58 9.39
N ASP A 75 1.84 -7.60 10.30
CA ASP A 75 1.02 -7.54 11.51
C ASP A 75 -0.46 -7.23 11.21
N VAL A 76 -0.77 -6.71 10.02
CA VAL A 76 -2.14 -6.36 9.62
C VAL A 76 -2.69 -7.34 8.58
N MET A 77 -1.84 -7.89 7.71
CA MET A 77 -2.27 -8.73 6.58
C MET A 77 -2.20 -10.23 6.84
N GLU A 78 -1.33 -10.71 7.74
CA GLU A 78 -1.01 -12.15 7.86
C GLU A 78 -1.06 -12.66 9.32
N ASN A 79 -0.60 -11.86 10.27
CA ASN A 79 -0.43 -12.30 11.65
C ASN A 79 -1.73 -12.22 12.47
N GLU A 80 -2.50 -13.31 12.54
CA GLU A 80 -3.74 -13.39 13.32
C GLU A 80 -3.57 -13.08 14.82
N ASN A 81 -2.37 -13.28 15.38
CA ASN A 81 -2.07 -12.97 16.79
C ASN A 81 -1.75 -11.49 17.02
N SER A 82 -1.65 -10.70 15.96
CA SER A 82 -1.42 -9.27 16.07
C SER A 82 -2.68 -8.55 16.57
N PRO A 83 -2.55 -7.57 17.47
CA PRO A 83 -3.67 -6.72 17.87
C PRO A 83 -4.25 -5.90 16.70
N PHE A 84 -3.53 -5.81 15.57
CA PHE A 84 -3.94 -5.03 14.40
C PHE A 84 -4.68 -5.84 13.32
N TYR A 85 -4.65 -7.18 13.37
CA TYR A 85 -5.17 -8.03 12.28
C TYR A 85 -6.70 -8.00 12.15
N ASN A 86 -7.42 -8.03 13.27
CA ASN A 86 -8.89 -7.88 13.30
C ASN A 86 -9.29 -6.67 14.15
N TYR A 87 -8.60 -5.55 13.93
CA TYR A 87 -8.78 -4.35 14.74
C TYR A 87 -10.10 -3.65 14.40
N ALA A 88 -11.01 -3.63 15.37
CA ALA A 88 -12.25 -2.86 15.31
C ALA A 88 -12.21 -1.74 16.35
N CYS A 89 -12.44 -0.51 15.90
CA CYS A 89 -12.57 0.63 16.80
C CYS A 89 -13.85 0.48 17.63
N THR A 90 -13.71 0.47 18.95
CA THR A 90 -14.84 0.57 19.89
C THR A 90 -15.00 2.02 20.35
N PRO A 91 -16.23 2.51 20.55
CA PRO A 91 -17.52 1.82 20.38
C PRO A 91 -17.96 1.73 18.91
N ALA A 92 -18.59 0.62 18.52
CA ALA A 92 -19.19 0.47 17.19
C ALA A 92 -20.55 1.19 17.12
N SER A 93 -21.03 1.50 15.92
CA SER A 93 -22.34 2.16 15.72
C SER A 93 -23.49 1.38 16.37
N ILE A 94 -23.45 0.05 16.31
CA ILE A 94 -24.45 -0.84 16.94
C ILE A 94 -24.45 -0.77 18.48
N ASP A 95 -23.35 -0.34 19.09
CA ASP A 95 -23.26 -0.26 20.55
C ASP A 95 -24.06 0.94 21.10
N PHE A 96 -24.30 1.96 20.28
CA PHE A 96 -25.16 3.08 20.63
C PHE A 96 -26.66 2.72 20.66
N GLU A 97 -27.07 1.60 20.05
CA GLU A 97 -28.45 1.12 20.07
C GLU A 97 -28.77 0.26 21.31
N LYS A 98 -27.75 -0.26 22.00
CA LYS A 98 -27.90 -1.22 23.11
C LYS A 98 -27.97 -0.59 24.50
N GLY A 99 -27.78 0.73 24.61
CA GLY A 99 -27.81 1.47 25.88
C GLY A 99 -26.61 2.41 26.07
N PRO A 100 -26.36 2.89 27.30
CA PRO A 100 -25.31 3.89 27.56
C PRO A 100 -23.91 3.33 27.29
N VAL A 101 -23.18 4.00 26.38
CA VAL A 101 -21.83 3.62 25.95
C VAL A 101 -20.80 4.18 26.93
N LYS A 102 -19.96 3.31 27.49
CA LYS A 102 -18.85 3.72 28.36
C LYS A 102 -17.73 4.29 27.49
N MET A 103 -17.52 5.59 27.59
CA MET A 103 -16.43 6.27 26.87
C MET A 103 -15.05 5.79 27.39
N PRO A 104 -14.05 5.66 26.50
CA PRO A 104 -12.68 5.43 26.92
C PRO A 104 -12.19 6.56 27.84
N GLU A 105 -11.30 6.25 28.79
CA GLU A 105 -10.71 7.28 29.65
C GLU A 105 -9.92 8.30 28.80
N GLU A 106 -10.28 9.59 28.89
CA GLU A 106 -9.50 10.70 28.31
C GLU A 106 -8.21 10.90 29.12
N LYS A 107 -7.22 10.03 28.93
CA LYS A 107 -5.85 10.29 29.36
C LYS A 107 -5.12 10.99 28.21
N PRO A 108 -4.70 12.25 28.37
CA PRO A 108 -3.90 12.90 27.34
C PRO A 108 -2.61 12.07 27.11
N PRO A 109 -2.23 11.83 25.84
CA PRO A 109 -1.01 11.11 25.55
C PRO A 109 0.19 11.90 26.11
N VAL A 110 0.90 11.33 27.08
CA VAL A 110 2.15 11.90 27.59
C VAL A 110 3.27 11.40 26.68
N PRO A 111 3.95 12.27 25.91
CA PRO A 111 5.06 11.84 25.07
C PRO A 111 6.24 11.35 25.93
N GLY A 112 6.81 10.18 25.60
CA GLY A 112 8.11 9.76 26.13
C GLY A 112 8.13 8.83 27.35
N LYS A 113 7.36 7.73 27.33
CA LYS A 113 7.71 6.54 28.12
C LYS A 113 8.01 5.37 27.21
#